data_AF-A0A353WGL4-F1
#
_entry.id   AF-A0A353WGL4-F1
#
_cell.length_a   1.000
_cell.length_b   1.000
_cell.length_c   1.000
_cell.angle_alpha   90.00
_cell.angle_beta   90.00
_cell.angle_gamma   90.00
#
_symmetry.space_group_name_H-M   'P 1'
#
loop_
_entity.id
_entity.type
_entity.pdbx_description
1 polymer ?
#
loop_
_entity_poly.entity_id
_entity_poly.type
_entity_poly.pdbx_seq_one_letter_code
_entity_poly.pdbx_strand_id
1 'polypeptide(L)'
;MRKAIAFAMALVIGFMNVPAANAATFPSKTVPEGVGVNIRFTGAPSTDLDMIRDAGIKYIRRDLHWHNVERTRGSYNWTPYDQLVDGAAARGIKVVYILSYNNTLYGAPDIMYGIRTQEQKTAFANYAKAAAQRYR
;
A
#
# COMPACT_ATOMS: atom_id res chain seq x y z
N MET A 1 58.68 -0.69 -30.10
CA MET A 1 57.35 -0.06 -29.98
C MET A 1 56.35 -1.09 -29.45
N ARG A 2 55.73 -0.77 -28.31
CA ARG A 2 54.48 -1.29 -27.69
C ARG A 2 54.30 -2.80 -27.46
N LYS A 3 54.40 -3.17 -26.17
CA LYS A 3 53.91 -4.42 -25.57
C LYS A 3 52.37 -4.43 -25.57
N ALA A 4 51.75 -5.52 -26.01
CA ALA A 4 50.31 -5.75 -25.84
C ALA A 4 50.05 -6.33 -24.45
N ILE A 5 49.29 -5.62 -23.62
CA ILE A 5 48.79 -6.11 -22.33
C ILE A 5 47.34 -6.53 -22.56
N ALA A 6 47.08 -7.83 -22.51
CA ALA A 6 45.72 -8.37 -22.44
C ALA A 6 45.19 -8.16 -21.01
N PHE A 7 44.09 -7.43 -20.87
CA PHE A 7 43.38 -7.29 -19.60
C PHE A 7 42.08 -8.07 -19.68
N ALA A 8 42.06 -9.24 -19.03
CA ALA A 8 40.84 -10.01 -18.84
C ALA A 8 40.03 -9.35 -17.70
N MET A 9 38.87 -8.78 -18.02
CA MET A 9 37.89 -8.37 -17.02
C MET A 9 36.95 -9.54 -16.74
N ALA A 10 37.19 -10.25 -15.64
CA ALA A 10 36.23 -11.22 -15.10
C ALA A 10 35.05 -10.45 -14.49
N LEU A 11 33.86 -10.59 -15.10
CA LEU A 11 32.61 -10.05 -14.58
C LEU A 11 32.13 -10.95 -13.42
N VAL A 12 32.36 -10.52 -12.18
CA VAL A 12 31.78 -11.18 -10.99
C VAL A 12 30.31 -10.77 -10.89
N ILE A 13 29.41 -11.61 -11.39
CA ILE A 13 27.97 -11.47 -11.12
C ILE A 13 27.73 -11.95 -9.69
N GLY A 14 27.75 -11.02 -8.74
CA GLY A 14 27.33 -11.28 -7.38
C GLY A 14 25.84 -11.55 -7.35
N PHE A 15 25.44 -12.78 -7.01
CA PHE A 15 24.07 -13.09 -6.62
C PHE A 15 23.76 -12.33 -5.32
N MET A 16 23.16 -11.14 -5.44
CA MET A 16 22.54 -10.49 -4.30
C MET A 16 21.40 -11.38 -3.83
N ASN A 17 21.59 -12.07 -2.71
CA ASN A 17 20.52 -12.69 -1.95
C ASN A 17 19.56 -11.59 -1.51
N VAL A 18 18.48 -11.37 -2.28
CA VAL A 18 17.34 -10.61 -1.81
C VAL A 18 16.69 -11.48 -0.73
N PRO A 19 16.72 -11.11 0.56
CA PRO A 19 16.02 -11.88 1.57
C PRO A 19 14.56 -11.95 1.15
N ALA A 20 14.02 -13.17 1.03
CA ALA A 20 12.60 -13.37 0.83
C ALA A 20 11.89 -12.58 1.93
N ALA A 21 11.03 -11.64 1.54
CA ALA A 21 10.21 -10.90 2.49
C ALA A 21 9.54 -11.92 3.40
N ASN A 22 9.77 -11.84 4.72
CA ASN A 22 9.12 -12.72 5.68
C ASN A 22 7.61 -12.61 5.44
N ALA A 23 7.03 -13.64 4.83
CA ALA A 23 5.59 -13.70 4.66
C ALA A 23 5.00 -13.73 6.07
N ALA A 24 4.36 -12.63 6.47
CA ALA A 24 3.71 -12.55 7.76
C ALA A 24 2.73 -13.72 7.89
N THR A 25 2.83 -14.49 8.96
CA THR A 25 1.86 -15.55 9.25
C THR A 25 0.49 -14.93 9.52
N PHE A 26 -0.54 -15.51 8.92
CA PHE A 26 -1.91 -15.10 9.22
C PHE A 26 -2.23 -15.40 10.68
N PRO A 27 -3.01 -14.54 11.35
CA PRO A 27 -3.42 -14.76 12.74
C PRO A 27 -4.26 -16.03 12.87
N SER A 28 -4.32 -16.58 14.08
CA SER A 28 -5.21 -17.70 14.39
C SER A 28 -6.66 -17.35 14.05
N LYS A 29 -7.45 -18.34 13.62
CA LYS A 29 -8.90 -18.16 13.35
C LYS A 29 -9.75 -18.09 14.62
N THR A 30 -9.12 -18.09 15.80
CA THR A 30 -9.78 -17.93 17.09
C THR A 30 -10.17 -16.47 17.32
N VAL A 31 -11.29 -16.21 18.00
CA VAL A 31 -11.66 -14.85 18.41
C VAL A 31 -10.79 -14.41 19.59
N PRO A 32 -10.22 -13.18 19.59
CA PRO A 32 -10.39 -12.11 18.60
C PRO A 32 -9.34 -12.09 17.47
N GLU A 33 -8.35 -12.99 17.49
CA GLU A 33 -7.22 -13.02 16.53
C GLU A 33 -7.65 -13.04 15.05
N GLY A 34 -8.75 -13.70 14.73
CA GLY A 34 -9.30 -13.78 13.37
C GLY A 34 -10.29 -12.66 13.01
N VAL A 35 -10.58 -11.74 13.92
CA VAL A 35 -11.60 -10.70 13.74
C VAL A 35 -10.97 -9.41 13.23
N GLY A 36 -11.61 -8.81 12.23
CA GLY A 36 -11.31 -7.46 11.76
C GLY A 36 -12.59 -6.67 11.52
N VAL A 37 -12.48 -5.34 11.54
CA VAL A 37 -13.62 -4.43 11.33
C VAL A 37 -13.38 -3.50 10.16
N ASN A 38 -14.45 -3.15 9.46
CA ASN A 38 -14.40 -2.13 8.42
C ASN A 38 -14.62 -0.75 9.05
N ILE A 39 -13.78 0.21 8.69
CA ILE A 39 -13.89 1.59 9.13
C ILE A 39 -14.17 2.52 7.95
N ARG A 40 -14.73 3.70 8.24
CA ARG A 40 -14.99 4.74 7.22
C ARG A 40 -14.19 6.03 7.44
N PHE A 41 -13.56 6.21 8.60
CA PHE A 41 -12.71 7.37 8.85
C PHE A 41 -11.35 7.26 8.14
N THR A 42 -10.66 8.40 8.06
CA THR A 42 -9.24 8.54 7.72
C THR A 42 -8.57 9.38 8.80
N GLY A 43 -7.24 9.46 8.81
CA GLY A 43 -6.50 10.04 9.92
C GLY A 43 -6.48 9.11 11.14
N ALA A 44 -6.18 9.65 12.32
CA ALA A 44 -6.04 8.88 13.55
C ALA A 44 -6.99 9.38 14.66
N PRO A 45 -8.31 9.21 14.53
CA PRO A 45 -9.23 9.52 15.62
C PRO A 45 -8.93 8.59 16.81
N SER A 46 -8.49 9.17 17.93
CA SER A 46 -8.04 8.41 19.09
C SER A 46 -9.15 7.53 19.65
N THR A 47 -10.35 8.08 19.84
CA THR A 47 -11.50 7.38 20.41
C THR A 47 -11.84 6.09 19.65
N ASP A 48 -12.02 6.17 18.33
CA ASP A 48 -12.35 4.99 17.52
C ASP A 48 -11.24 3.93 17.53
N LEU A 49 -9.99 4.35 17.36
CA LEU A 49 -8.86 3.42 17.35
C LEU A 49 -8.60 2.80 18.73
N ASP A 50 -8.83 3.56 19.80
CA ASP A 50 -8.76 3.09 21.18
C ASP A 50 -9.85 2.03 21.44
N MET A 51 -11.09 2.29 21.03
CA MET A 51 -12.17 1.31 21.14
C MET A 51 -11.89 0.01 20.37
N ILE A 52 -11.31 0.10 19.16
CA ILE A 52 -10.95 -1.09 18.37
C ILE A 52 -9.87 -1.91 19.09
N ARG A 53 -8.85 -1.24 19.64
CA ARG A 53 -7.80 -1.90 20.43
C ARG A 53 -8.39 -2.56 21.67
N ASP A 54 -9.22 -1.84 22.43
CA ASP A 54 -9.77 -2.29 23.72
C ASP A 54 -10.73 -3.46 23.52
N ALA A 55 -11.38 -3.56 22.35
CA ALA A 55 -12.15 -4.73 21.92
C ALA A 55 -11.29 -5.94 21.51
N GLY A 56 -9.96 -5.83 21.57
CA GLY A 56 -9.02 -6.90 21.19
C GLY A 56 -8.85 -7.10 19.67
N ILE A 57 -9.43 -6.24 18.84
CA ILE A 57 -9.37 -6.36 17.38
C ILE A 57 -8.01 -5.92 16.86
N LYS A 58 -7.40 -6.73 15.97
CA LYS A 58 -6.05 -6.49 15.46
C LYS A 58 -6.01 -6.01 14.01
N TYR A 59 -7.13 -6.03 13.31
CA TYR A 59 -7.18 -5.69 11.89
C TYR A 59 -8.33 -4.72 11.59
N ILE A 60 -8.01 -3.66 10.84
CA ILE A 60 -9.01 -2.77 10.25
C ILE A 60 -8.93 -2.84 8.72
N ARG A 61 -10.08 -2.81 8.06
CA ARG A 61 -10.20 -2.73 6.60
C ARG A 61 -10.72 -1.35 6.21
N ARG A 62 -10.06 -0.72 5.23
CA ARG A 62 -10.42 0.62 4.75
C ARG A 62 -10.11 0.77 3.26
N ASP A 63 -10.94 1.52 2.54
CA ASP A 63 -10.63 1.90 1.18
C ASP A 63 -9.57 3.00 1.11
N LEU A 64 -8.54 2.79 0.31
CA LEU A 64 -7.61 3.81 -0.14
C LEU A 64 -8.17 4.34 -1.47
N HIS A 65 -8.88 5.47 -1.41
CA HIS A 65 -9.54 6.06 -2.58
C HIS A 65 -8.53 6.75 -3.49
N TRP A 66 -8.40 6.29 -4.75
CA TRP A 66 -7.47 6.78 -5.74
C TRP A 66 -7.66 8.28 -6.03
N HIS A 67 -8.90 8.72 -6.24
CA HIS A 67 -9.21 10.14 -6.47
C HIS A 67 -8.86 11.06 -5.28
N ASN A 68 -8.77 10.51 -4.06
CA ASN A 68 -8.40 11.30 -2.89
C ASN A 68 -6.89 11.47 -2.77
N VAL A 69 -6.13 10.44 -3.14
CA VAL A 69 -4.66 10.48 -3.07
C VAL A 69 -4.05 11.13 -4.31
N GLU A 70 -4.61 10.92 -5.49
CA GLU A 70 -4.10 11.48 -6.75
C GLU A 70 -5.06 12.54 -7.29
N ARG A 71 -4.87 13.78 -6.83
CA ARG A 71 -5.64 14.95 -7.32
C ARG A 71 -4.96 15.68 -8.48
N THR A 72 -3.69 15.34 -8.74
CA THR A 72 -2.91 15.81 -9.87
C THR A 72 -2.21 14.60 -10.46
N ARG A 73 -2.27 14.41 -11.79
CA ARG A 73 -1.75 13.20 -12.46
C ARG A 73 -0.30 12.93 -12.04
N GLY A 74 -0.04 11.74 -11.51
CA GLY A 74 1.27 11.28 -11.05
C GLY A 74 1.73 11.82 -9.69
N SER A 75 0.96 12.69 -9.03
CA SER A 75 1.30 13.26 -7.72
C SER A 75 0.35 12.74 -6.65
N TYR A 76 0.91 12.02 -5.68
CA TYR A 76 0.16 11.37 -4.62
C TYR A 76 0.29 12.10 -3.28
N ASN A 77 -0.82 12.41 -2.64
CA ASN A 77 -0.89 12.87 -1.26
C ASN A 77 -1.45 11.76 -0.36
N TRP A 78 -0.58 11.17 0.45
CA TRP A 78 -0.90 10.07 1.35
C TRP A 78 -1.26 10.51 2.76
N THR A 79 -1.14 11.80 3.10
CA THR A 79 -1.14 12.31 4.47
C THR A 79 -2.27 11.75 5.37
N PRO A 80 -3.55 11.73 4.95
CA PRO A 80 -4.62 11.22 5.81
C PRO A 80 -4.53 9.70 6.05
N TYR A 81 -3.92 8.96 5.13
CA TYR A 81 -3.74 7.51 5.23
C TYR A 81 -2.46 7.16 6.00
N ASP A 82 -1.38 7.93 5.81
CA ASP A 82 -0.18 7.83 6.64
C ASP A 82 -0.54 8.02 8.12
N GLN A 83 -1.31 9.07 8.43
CA GLN A 83 -1.82 9.31 9.79
C GLN A 83 -2.61 8.12 10.34
N LEU A 84 -3.47 7.49 9.53
CA LEU A 84 -4.23 6.31 9.93
C LEU A 84 -3.31 5.12 10.23
N VAL A 85 -2.33 4.85 9.35
CA VAL A 85 -1.36 3.77 9.53
C VAL A 85 -0.58 3.97 10.82
N ASP A 86 -0.04 5.17 11.06
CA ASP A 86 0.72 5.49 12.26
C ASP A 86 -0.13 5.36 13.53
N GLY A 87 -1.35 5.92 13.49
CA GLY A 87 -2.29 5.86 14.61
C GLY A 87 -2.74 4.44 14.96
N ALA A 88 -2.95 3.60 13.95
CA ALA A 88 -3.30 2.18 14.12
C ALA A 88 -2.09 1.37 14.61
N ALA A 89 -0.91 1.57 14.03
CA ALA A 89 0.32 0.88 14.41
C ALA A 89 0.69 1.15 15.87
N ALA A 90 0.55 2.40 16.34
CA ALA A 90 0.75 2.78 17.74
C ALA A 90 -0.16 2.02 18.73
N ARG A 91 -1.21 1.35 18.24
CA ARG A 91 -2.17 0.57 19.03
C ARG A 91 -2.09 -0.93 18.74
N GLY A 92 -1.09 -1.37 17.97
CA GLY A 92 -0.95 -2.76 17.55
C GLY A 92 -2.05 -3.23 16.59
N ILE A 93 -2.65 -2.30 15.84
CA ILE A 93 -3.68 -2.57 14.83
C ILE A 93 -3.03 -2.51 13.45
N LYS A 94 -3.31 -3.51 12.61
CA LYS A 94 -2.86 -3.58 11.21
C LYS A 94 -3.95 -3.08 10.27
N VAL A 95 -3.55 -2.36 9.24
CA VAL A 95 -4.46 -1.81 8.23
C VAL A 95 -4.43 -2.66 6.97
N VAL A 96 -5.61 -3.06 6.47
CA VAL A 96 -5.80 -3.71 5.18
C VAL A 96 -6.48 -2.72 4.25
N TYR A 97 -5.73 -2.18 3.29
CA TYR A 97 -6.27 -1.26 2.30
C TYR A 97 -6.94 -1.99 1.14
N ILE A 98 -8.09 -1.46 0.71
CA ILE A 98 -8.74 -1.79 -0.55
C ILE A 98 -8.37 -0.67 -1.52
N LEU A 99 -7.68 -1.02 -2.61
CA LEU A 99 -7.38 -0.06 -3.65
C LEU A 99 -8.63 0.12 -4.51
N SER A 100 -9.26 1.28 -4.36
CA SER A 100 -10.49 1.68 -5.06
C SER A 100 -10.49 3.20 -5.16
N TYR A 101 -11.52 3.91 -5.60
CA TYR A 101 -12.27 3.57 -6.79
C TYR A 101 -11.54 4.18 -8.00
N ASN A 102 -12.27 4.61 -9.04
CA ASN A 102 -11.67 5.24 -10.22
C ASN A 102 -11.26 6.70 -9.94
N ASN A 103 -10.66 7.34 -10.93
CA ASN A 103 -10.21 8.72 -10.89
C ASN A 103 -10.53 9.42 -12.21
N THR A 104 -11.32 10.51 -12.13
CA THR A 104 -11.79 11.28 -13.29
C THR A 104 -10.67 11.96 -14.05
N LEU A 105 -9.49 12.12 -13.44
CA LEU A 105 -8.27 12.58 -14.13
C LEU A 105 -7.95 11.74 -15.37
N TYR A 106 -8.40 10.48 -15.44
CA TYR A 106 -8.15 9.53 -16.53
C TYR A 106 -9.41 9.24 -17.38
N GLY A 107 -10.27 10.24 -17.53
CA GLY A 107 -11.41 10.20 -18.44
C GLY A 107 -12.57 9.32 -18.00
N ALA A 108 -12.63 8.92 -16.73
CA ALA A 108 -13.82 8.30 -16.16
C ALA A 108 -14.92 9.36 -15.95
N PRO A 109 -16.21 9.06 -16.19
CA PRO A 109 -17.29 10.01 -15.99
C PRO A 109 -17.50 10.36 -14.50
N ASP A 110 -17.21 9.40 -13.61
CA ASP A 110 -17.23 9.56 -12.17
C ASP A 110 -16.31 8.52 -11.51
N ILE A 111 -16.16 8.62 -10.19
CA ILE A 111 -15.29 7.73 -9.41
C ILE A 111 -15.86 6.32 -9.24
N MET A 112 -17.17 6.11 -9.36
CA MET A 112 -17.83 4.80 -9.23
C MET A 112 -17.78 4.01 -10.53
N TYR A 113 -17.52 4.67 -11.66
CA TYR A 113 -17.35 4.03 -12.94
C TYR A 113 -16.16 3.06 -12.92
N GLY A 114 -16.34 1.84 -13.42
CA GLY A 114 -15.27 0.83 -13.45
C GLY A 114 -14.06 1.26 -14.28
N ILE A 115 -12.90 0.65 -14.01
CA ILE A 115 -11.69 0.78 -14.82
C ILE A 115 -11.89 0.04 -16.15
N ARG A 116 -11.94 0.76 -17.28
CA ARG A 116 -12.27 0.17 -18.59
C ARG A 116 -11.21 0.40 -19.66
N THR A 117 -10.72 1.64 -19.79
CA THR A 117 -9.77 2.00 -20.86
C THR A 117 -8.35 1.55 -20.53
N GLN A 118 -7.50 1.47 -21.56
CA GLN A 118 -6.08 1.13 -21.34
C GLN A 118 -5.36 2.19 -20.49
N GLU A 119 -5.67 3.49 -20.70
CA GLU A 119 -5.13 4.58 -19.87
C GLU A 119 -5.52 4.40 -18.39
N GLN A 120 -6.79 4.11 -18.10
CA GLN A 120 -7.27 3.88 -16.73
C GLN A 120 -6.61 2.67 -16.08
N LYS A 121 -6.46 1.56 -16.83
CA LYS A 121 -5.77 0.35 -16.33
C LYS A 121 -4.32 0.63 -15.98
N THR A 122 -3.59 1.29 -16.88
CA THR A 122 -2.18 1.64 -16.66
C THR A 122 -2.03 2.61 -15.48
N ALA A 123 -2.86 3.63 -15.40
CA ALA A 123 -2.82 4.62 -14.32
C ALA A 123 -3.20 4.00 -12.96
N PHE A 124 -4.24 3.17 -12.90
CA PHE A 124 -4.61 2.45 -11.68
C PHE A 124 -3.50 1.49 -11.22
N ALA A 125 -2.83 0.80 -12.16
CA ALA A 125 -1.68 -0.05 -11.84
C ALA A 125 -0.49 0.75 -11.26
N ASN A 126 -0.23 1.95 -11.78
CA ASN A 126 0.80 2.84 -11.24
C ASN A 126 0.45 3.32 -9.82
N TYR A 127 -0.80 3.71 -9.60
CA TYR A 127 -1.32 4.04 -8.28
C TYR A 127 -1.18 2.86 -7.31
N ALA A 128 -1.61 1.66 -7.70
CA ALA A 128 -1.51 0.45 -6.88
C ALA A 128 -0.06 0.12 -6.54
N LYS A 129 0.86 0.24 -7.50
CA LYS A 129 2.30 0.09 -7.28
C LYS A 129 2.81 1.12 -6.28
N ALA A 130 2.44 2.39 -6.41
CA ALA A 130 2.87 3.45 -5.50
C ALA A 130 2.36 3.22 -4.08
N ALA A 131 1.09 2.83 -3.91
CA ALA A 131 0.51 2.48 -2.62
C ALA A 131 1.22 1.27 -1.98
N ALA A 132 1.46 0.21 -2.76
CA ALA A 132 2.17 -0.98 -2.28
C ALA A 132 3.64 -0.71 -1.94
N GLN A 133 4.28 0.26 -2.57
CA GLN A 133 5.63 0.71 -2.21
C GLN A 133 5.64 1.59 -0.95
N ARG A 134 4.59 2.37 -0.73
CA ARG A 134 4.45 3.27 0.44
C ARG A 134 4.27 2.49 1.74
N TYR A 135 3.47 1.42 1.74
CA TYR A 135 3.07 0.67 2.95
C TYR A 135 3.61 -0.77 2.99
N ARG A 136 4.88 -0.96 2.65
CA ARG A 136 5.54 -2.27 2.70
C ARG A 136 5.76 -2.77 4.13
#